data_AF-A0A851TGX9-F1
#
_entry.id   AF-A0A851TGX9-F1
#
_cell.length_a   1.000
_cell.length_b   1.000
_cell.length_c   1.000
_cell.angle_alpha   90.00
_cell.angle_beta   90.00
_cell.angle_gamma   90.00
#
_symmetry.space_group_name_H-M   'P 1'
#
loop_
_entity.id
_entity.type
_entity.pdbx_description
1 polymer ?
#
loop_
_entity_poly.entity_id
_entity_poly.type
_entity_poly.pdbx_seq_one_letter_code
_entity_poly.pdbx_strand_id
1 'polypeptide(L)'
;QKAFSLSAAYLILIFGVQRVMKERTGYKLRTPLVLWSLSLALFSAIGAHRCWKHTTFLISTEGFRRLACDQTFYVHHITKLWAYIFILSKVLELGDTVFIVLRKKRLIFLHWYHHVTTLIYTWFAYMQSAPGGGFFAAMNFTVHTFMYSYYAMRAAGVWVPRYIAIAVTFSQILQMLVAVIVNILIFFWMEHEVFHTCWSSLLFSEVMYLSYLVLFCNFFYKTYLTTAKKSKGE
;
A
#
# COMPACT_ATOMS: atom_id res chain seq x y z
N GLN A 1 -14.25 -1.16 15.00
CA GLN A 1 -14.08 -0.10 16.03
C GLN A 1 -12.62 0.33 16.21
N LYS A 2 -11.68 -0.58 16.52
CA LYS A 2 -10.25 -0.24 16.76
C LYS A 2 -9.54 0.50 15.61
N ALA A 3 -9.69 0.05 14.36
CA ALA A 3 -9.04 0.70 13.20
C ALA A 3 -9.54 2.13 12.92
N PHE A 4 -10.84 2.38 13.12
CA PHE A 4 -11.41 3.72 13.00
C PHE A 4 -10.85 4.67 14.08
N SER A 5 -10.79 4.21 15.34
CA SER A 5 -10.19 4.98 16.43
C SER A 5 -8.71 5.28 16.18
N LEU A 6 -7.93 4.30 15.71
CA LEU A 6 -6.52 4.49 15.36
C LEU A 6 -6.35 5.48 14.20
N SER A 7 -7.19 5.39 13.17
CA SER A 7 -7.16 6.30 12.02
C SER A 7 -7.54 7.74 12.41
N ALA A 8 -8.56 7.89 13.24
CA ALA A 8 -8.96 9.21 13.77
C ALA A 8 -7.85 9.81 14.65
N ALA A 9 -7.29 9.02 15.57
CA ALA A 9 -6.16 9.45 16.40
C ALA A 9 -4.94 9.85 15.55
N TYR A 10 -4.64 9.08 14.50
CA TYR A 10 -3.57 9.39 13.55
C TYR A 10 -3.80 10.71 12.81
N LEU A 11 -5.02 10.98 12.31
CA LEU A 11 -5.34 12.25 11.65
C LEU A 11 -5.21 13.43 12.60
N ILE A 12 -5.75 13.32 13.82
CA ILE A 12 -5.62 14.35 14.86
C ILE A 12 -4.15 14.61 15.17
N LEU A 13 -3.37 13.54 15.36
CA LEU A 13 -1.95 13.64 15.67
C LEU A 13 -1.17 14.30 14.54
N ILE A 14 -1.39 13.92 13.28
CA ILE A 14 -0.67 14.51 12.14
C ILE A 14 -0.97 15.98 11.98
N PHE A 15 -2.25 16.36 11.96
CA PHE A 15 -2.61 17.76 11.76
C PHE A 15 -2.23 18.61 12.97
N GLY A 16 -2.25 18.04 14.18
CA GLY A 16 -1.71 18.64 15.39
C GLY A 16 -0.20 18.87 15.32
N VAL A 17 0.59 17.84 15.01
CA VAL A 17 2.05 17.94 14.84
C VAL A 17 2.39 18.90 13.70
N GLN A 18 1.63 18.90 12.61
CA GLN A 18 1.83 19.84 11.50
C GLN A 18 1.58 21.29 11.93
N ARG A 19 0.60 21.55 12.81
CA ARG A 19 0.35 22.87 13.40
C ARG A 19 1.53 23.32 14.26
N VAL A 20 2.01 22.48 15.16
CA VAL A 20 3.16 22.76 16.05
C VAL A 20 4.43 22.99 15.23
N MET A 21 4.65 22.17 14.19
CA MET A 21 5.81 22.30 13.32
C MET A 21 5.78 23.59 12.49
N LYS A 22 4.68 24.35 12.36
CA LYS A 22 4.67 25.62 11.63
C LYS A 22 5.72 26.58 12.20
N GLU A 23 5.82 26.66 13.52
CA GLU A 23 6.68 27.58 14.26
C GLU A 23 8.11 27.06 14.49
N ARG A 24 8.38 25.79 14.19
CA ARG A 24 9.71 25.15 14.42
C ARG A 24 10.53 25.01 13.15
N THR A 25 11.83 24.80 13.23
CA THR A 25 12.64 24.42 12.05
C THR A 25 12.52 22.92 11.76
N GLY A 26 12.73 22.51 10.49
CA GLY A 26 12.62 21.11 10.10
C GLY A 26 13.79 20.27 10.62
N TYR A 27 13.51 19.09 11.16
CA TYR A 27 14.55 18.22 11.73
C TYR A 27 15.37 17.50 10.64
N LYS A 28 16.67 17.31 10.90
CA LYS A 28 17.58 16.54 10.04
C LYS A 28 17.51 15.03 10.35
N LEU A 29 16.39 14.39 10.00
CA LEU A 29 16.12 12.97 10.30
C LEU A 29 16.62 12.01 9.20
N ARG A 30 17.79 12.28 8.60
CA ARG A 30 18.27 11.50 7.45
C ARG A 30 18.58 10.04 7.82
N THR A 31 19.45 9.82 8.80
CA THR A 31 19.84 8.45 9.23
C THR A 31 18.65 7.64 9.74
N PRO A 32 17.78 8.18 10.64
CA PRO A 32 16.59 7.45 11.06
C PRO A 32 15.67 7.08 9.89
N LEU A 33 15.48 7.98 8.91
CA LEU A 33 14.66 7.70 7.73
C LEU A 33 15.25 6.61 6.83
N VAL A 34 16.58 6.55 6.69
CA VAL A 34 17.26 5.48 5.96
C VAL A 34 17.02 4.15 6.63
N LEU A 35 17.29 4.05 7.94
CA LEU A 35 17.11 2.82 8.71
C LEU A 35 15.65 2.36 8.68
N TRP A 36 14.72 3.29 8.84
CA TRP A 36 13.29 3.06 8.75
C TRP A 36 12.88 2.48 7.38
N SER A 37 13.28 3.15 6.30
CA SER A 37 12.94 2.72 4.94
C SER A 37 13.58 1.37 4.60
N LEU A 38 14.83 1.13 5.01
CA LEU A 38 15.49 -0.16 4.82
C LEU A 38 14.79 -1.29 5.61
N SER A 39 14.38 -1.01 6.84
CA SER A 39 13.64 -1.97 7.67
C SER A 39 12.32 -2.37 7.02
N LEU A 40 11.57 -1.39 6.50
CA LEU A 40 10.31 -1.64 5.78
C LEU A 40 10.54 -2.37 4.44
N ALA A 41 11.63 -2.08 3.74
CA ALA A 41 11.99 -2.77 2.50
C ALA A 41 12.29 -4.27 2.76
N LEU A 42 13.11 -4.56 3.78
CA LEU A 42 13.45 -5.94 4.18
C LEU A 42 12.22 -6.69 4.68
N PHE A 43 11.43 -6.06 5.54
CA PHE A 43 10.16 -6.61 6.02
C PHE A 43 9.23 -6.97 4.85
N SER A 44 9.08 -6.04 3.90
CA SER A 44 8.24 -6.25 2.72
C SER A 44 8.78 -7.36 1.83
N ALA A 45 10.11 -7.48 1.67
CA ALA A 45 10.72 -8.54 0.87
C ALA A 45 10.48 -9.94 1.47
N ILE A 46 10.60 -10.05 2.79
CA ILE A 46 10.31 -11.30 3.51
C ILE A 46 8.81 -11.64 3.41
N GLY A 47 7.94 -10.64 3.60
CA GLY A 47 6.49 -10.78 3.44
C GLY A 47 6.11 -11.23 2.03
N ALA A 48 6.68 -10.59 1.00
CA ALA A 48 6.50 -10.95 -0.41
C ALA A 48 6.87 -12.41 -0.65
N HIS A 49 8.07 -12.84 -0.26
CA HIS A 49 8.52 -14.23 -0.42
C HIS A 49 7.56 -15.24 0.21
N ARG A 50 7.07 -14.95 1.41
CA ARG A 50 6.18 -15.84 2.17
C ARG A 50 4.79 -15.91 1.55
N CYS A 51 4.20 -14.77 1.18
CA CYS A 51 2.89 -14.72 0.54
C CYS A 51 2.93 -15.28 -0.89
N TRP A 52 4.03 -15.08 -1.63
CA TRP A 52 4.19 -15.61 -2.99
C TRP A 52 4.30 -17.14 -2.99
N LYS A 53 4.96 -17.75 -2.00
CA LYS A 53 4.98 -19.23 -1.86
C LYS A 53 3.58 -19.83 -1.75
N HIS A 54 2.71 -19.22 -0.94
CA HIS A 54 1.33 -19.69 -0.81
C HIS A 54 0.51 -19.44 -2.09
N THR A 55 0.65 -18.24 -2.67
CA THR A 55 -0.05 -17.84 -3.91
C THR A 55 0.36 -18.73 -5.10
N THR A 56 1.65 -19.02 -5.24
CA THR A 56 2.20 -19.87 -6.31
C THR A 56 1.83 -21.34 -6.15
N PHE A 57 1.68 -21.82 -4.91
CA PHE A 57 1.11 -23.14 -4.66
C PHE A 57 -0.32 -23.21 -5.17
N LEU A 58 -1.20 -22.30 -4.71
CA LEU A 58 -2.62 -22.29 -5.08
C LEU A 58 -2.85 -22.11 -6.58
N ILE A 59 -2.12 -21.22 -7.24
CA ILE A 59 -2.27 -21.01 -8.69
C ILE A 59 -1.85 -22.25 -9.50
N SER A 60 -0.85 -23.00 -9.02
CA SER A 60 -0.33 -24.17 -9.72
C SER A 60 -1.21 -25.41 -9.52
N THR A 61 -1.91 -25.51 -8.37
CA THR A 61 -2.75 -26.67 -8.04
C THR A 61 -4.22 -26.46 -8.42
N GLU A 62 -4.77 -25.27 -8.18
CA GLU A 62 -6.21 -24.99 -8.28
C GLU A 62 -6.54 -23.89 -9.30
N GLY A 63 -5.53 -23.23 -9.87
CA GLY A 63 -5.69 -22.20 -10.88
C GLY A 63 -6.03 -20.80 -10.34
N PHE A 64 -6.07 -19.83 -11.25
CA PHE A 64 -6.20 -18.41 -10.88
C PHE A 64 -7.58 -18.05 -10.31
N ARG A 65 -8.66 -18.66 -10.82
CA ARG A 65 -10.03 -18.41 -10.31
C ARG A 65 -10.12 -18.74 -8.83
N ARG A 66 -9.53 -19.86 -8.43
CA ARG A 66 -9.55 -20.32 -7.05
C ARG A 66 -8.67 -19.46 -6.15
N LEU A 67 -7.50 -19.03 -6.64
CA LEU A 67 -6.66 -18.05 -5.95
C LEU A 67 -7.39 -16.71 -5.71
N ALA A 68 -8.11 -16.20 -6.71
CA ALA A 68 -8.82 -14.94 -6.61
C ALA A 68 -9.95 -15.00 -5.56
N CYS A 69 -10.63 -16.13 -5.45
CA CYS A 69 -11.68 -16.35 -4.46
C CYS A 69 -11.17 -16.98 -3.14
N ASP A 70 -9.86 -17.12 -2.95
CA ASP A 70 -9.29 -17.82 -1.79
C ASP A 70 -9.51 -17.04 -0.47
N GLN A 71 -9.94 -17.76 0.56
CA GLN A 71 -10.03 -17.26 1.94
C GLN A 71 -9.07 -18.00 2.88
N THR A 72 -8.38 -19.04 2.42
CA THR A 72 -7.48 -19.86 3.26
C THR A 72 -6.32 -19.04 3.80
N PHE A 73 -5.94 -17.95 3.12
CA PHE A 73 -4.99 -16.96 3.61
C PHE A 73 -5.27 -16.48 5.04
N TYR A 74 -6.54 -16.32 5.43
CA TYR A 74 -6.95 -15.83 6.76
C TYR A 74 -7.17 -16.94 7.80
N VAL A 75 -7.20 -18.21 7.37
CA VAL A 75 -7.54 -19.35 8.22
C VAL A 75 -6.31 -20.17 8.58
N HIS A 76 -5.47 -20.49 7.59
CA HIS A 76 -4.34 -21.37 7.79
C HIS A 76 -3.26 -20.70 8.67
N HIS A 77 -2.72 -21.44 9.64
CA HIS A 77 -1.92 -20.89 10.74
C HIS A 77 -0.75 -19.99 10.29
N ILE A 78 0.03 -20.42 9.29
CA ILE A 78 1.17 -19.64 8.77
C ILE A 78 0.69 -18.39 8.02
N THR A 79 -0.28 -18.52 7.12
CA THR A 79 -0.73 -17.41 6.27
C THR A 79 -1.52 -16.40 7.07
N LYS A 80 -2.30 -16.84 8.07
CA LYS A 80 -3.03 -16.01 9.02
C LYS A 80 -2.09 -15.12 9.83
N LEU A 81 -0.94 -15.66 10.26
CA LEU A 81 0.10 -14.86 10.91
C LEU A 81 0.62 -13.75 9.98
N TRP A 82 0.91 -14.08 8.72
CA TRP A 82 1.35 -13.09 7.73
C TRP A 82 0.27 -12.07 7.39
N ALA A 83 -1.00 -12.47 7.34
CA ALA A 83 -2.14 -11.57 7.18
C ALA A 83 -2.23 -10.58 8.35
N TYR A 84 -2.06 -11.05 9.58
CA TYR A 84 -2.07 -10.20 10.76
C TYR A 84 -0.87 -9.23 10.79
N ILE A 85 0.33 -9.74 10.49
CA ILE A 85 1.54 -8.94 10.38
C ILE A 85 1.42 -7.88 9.26
N PHE A 86 0.78 -8.21 8.15
CA PHE A 86 0.50 -7.26 7.07
C PHE A 86 -0.37 -6.09 7.55
N ILE A 87 -1.40 -6.36 8.35
CA ILE A 87 -2.25 -5.29 8.92
C ILE A 87 -1.45 -4.43 9.90
N LEU A 88 -0.65 -5.06 10.77
CA LEU A 88 0.23 -4.32 11.69
C LEU A 88 1.22 -3.44 10.95
N SER A 89 1.71 -3.89 9.79
CA SER A 89 2.59 -3.07 8.96
C SER A 89 1.92 -1.76 8.53
N LYS A 90 0.61 -1.75 8.26
CA LYS A 90 -0.10 -0.51 7.90
C LYS A 90 -0.14 0.51 9.02
N VAL A 91 -0.15 0.04 10.27
CA VAL A 91 0.01 0.91 11.45
C VAL A 91 1.44 1.45 11.53
N LEU A 92 2.46 0.62 11.25
CA LEU A 92 3.84 1.07 11.24
C LEU A 92 4.10 2.09 10.12
N GLU A 93 3.59 1.85 8.91
CA GLU A 93 3.74 2.72 7.74
C GLU A 93 3.21 4.16 7.98
N LEU A 94 2.32 4.37 8.95
CA LEU A 94 1.92 5.70 9.43
C LEU A 94 3.12 6.57 9.86
N GLY A 95 4.21 5.94 10.29
CA GLY A 95 5.48 6.59 10.62
C GLY A 95 6.08 7.37 9.45
N ASP A 96 5.81 6.98 8.19
CA ASP A 96 6.27 7.72 7.01
C ASP A 96 5.77 9.16 7.02
N THR A 97 4.51 9.34 7.40
CA THR A 97 3.89 10.66 7.48
C THR A 97 4.49 11.48 8.62
N VAL A 98 4.83 10.86 9.74
CA VAL A 98 5.54 11.52 10.84
C VAL A 98 6.87 12.07 10.36
N PHE A 99 7.67 11.28 9.62
CA PHE A 99 8.93 11.76 9.04
C PHE A 99 8.73 12.92 8.05
N ILE A 100 7.67 12.89 7.23
CA ILE A 100 7.35 13.98 6.29
C ILE A 100 7.07 15.28 7.06
N VAL A 101 6.22 15.22 8.07
CA VAL A 101 5.81 16.40 8.85
C VAL A 101 6.98 16.96 9.67
N LEU A 102 7.73 16.11 10.37
CA LEU A 102 8.90 16.53 11.17
C LEU A 102 10.02 17.15 10.32
N ARG A 103 10.15 16.73 9.05
CA ARG A 103 11.11 17.31 8.10
C ARG A 103 10.59 18.53 7.35
N LYS A 104 9.39 19.03 7.68
CA LYS A 104 8.69 20.12 6.97
C LYS A 104 8.56 19.85 5.45
N LYS A 105 8.34 18.60 5.07
CA LYS A 105 8.01 18.25 3.67
C LYS A 105 6.51 18.35 3.44
N ARG A 106 6.11 18.68 2.20
CA ARG A 106 4.71 18.82 1.84
C ARG A 106 4.02 17.46 1.91
N LEU A 107 3.09 17.32 2.86
CA LEU A 107 2.18 16.18 2.92
C LEU A 107 1.12 16.32 1.82
N ILE A 108 1.14 15.43 0.83
CA ILE A 108 0.18 15.43 -0.28
C ILE A 108 -1.07 14.63 0.07
N PHE A 109 -2.21 14.99 -0.53
CA PHE A 109 -3.49 14.31 -0.33
C PHE A 109 -3.40 12.80 -0.54
N LEU A 110 -2.82 12.38 -1.66
CA LEU A 110 -2.65 10.97 -2.03
C LEU A 110 -2.01 10.13 -0.90
N HIS A 111 -1.01 10.68 -0.20
CA HIS A 111 -0.25 9.95 0.81
C HIS A 111 -1.10 9.66 2.06
N TRP A 112 -1.62 10.70 2.71
CA TRP A 112 -2.38 10.48 3.95
C TRP A 112 -3.73 9.80 3.68
N TYR A 113 -4.37 10.09 2.53
CA TYR A 113 -5.60 9.40 2.12
C TYR A 113 -5.36 7.90 2.00
N HIS A 114 -4.29 7.50 1.27
CA HIS A 114 -3.91 6.10 1.10
C HIS A 114 -3.59 5.41 2.43
N HIS A 115 -2.76 6.01 3.30
CA HIS A 115 -2.40 5.38 4.58
C HIS A 115 -3.60 5.16 5.51
N VAL A 116 -4.52 6.13 5.58
CA VAL A 116 -5.76 5.98 6.38
C VAL A 116 -6.66 4.90 5.80
N THR A 117 -6.94 4.97 4.49
CA THR A 117 -7.91 4.07 3.86
C THR A 117 -7.40 2.64 3.77
N THR A 118 -6.09 2.42 3.53
CA THR A 118 -5.48 1.08 3.62
C THR A 118 -5.51 0.51 5.04
N LEU A 119 -5.26 1.30 6.08
CA LEU A 119 -5.36 0.83 7.46
C LEU A 119 -6.79 0.38 7.81
N ILE A 120 -7.78 1.18 7.44
CA ILE A 120 -9.19 0.84 7.66
C ILE A 120 -9.57 -0.41 6.86
N TYR A 121 -9.20 -0.44 5.57
CA TYR A 121 -9.57 -1.55 4.70
C TYR A 121 -8.94 -2.87 5.13
N THR A 122 -7.63 -2.90 5.37
CA THR A 122 -6.93 -4.14 5.72
C THR A 122 -7.46 -4.77 7.01
N TRP A 123 -7.83 -3.94 7.99
CA TRP A 123 -8.50 -4.42 9.20
C TRP A 123 -9.89 -4.99 8.89
N PHE A 124 -10.68 -4.30 8.07
CA PHE A 124 -12.00 -4.75 7.65
C PHE A 124 -11.97 -6.04 6.85
N ALA A 125 -11.05 -6.13 5.89
CA ALA A 125 -10.81 -7.30 5.06
C ALA A 125 -10.39 -8.53 5.88
N TYR A 126 -9.58 -8.35 6.92
CA TYR A 126 -9.21 -9.43 7.83
C TYR A 126 -10.38 -9.93 8.69
N MET A 127 -11.26 -9.03 9.15
CA MET A 127 -12.45 -9.42 9.90
C MET A 127 -13.46 -10.17 9.03
N GLN A 128 -13.57 -9.83 7.74
CA GLN A 128 -14.48 -10.48 6.80
C GLN A 128 -13.84 -11.64 6.01
N SER A 129 -12.57 -11.96 6.24
CA SER A 129 -11.80 -12.92 5.44
C SER A 129 -11.98 -12.66 3.94
N ALA A 130 -11.63 -11.44 3.50
CA ALA A 130 -11.86 -10.99 2.14
C ALA A 130 -11.22 -11.94 1.10
N PRO A 131 -11.91 -12.29 0.02
CA PRO A 131 -11.38 -13.19 -1.01
C PRO A 131 -10.12 -12.62 -1.67
N GLY A 132 -9.17 -13.47 -1.99
CA GLY A 132 -7.95 -13.11 -2.72
C GLY A 132 -6.94 -12.31 -1.88
N GLY A 133 -7.16 -12.18 -0.58
CA GLY A 133 -6.30 -11.38 0.32
C GLY A 133 -4.83 -11.75 0.26
N GLY A 134 -4.51 -13.05 0.06
CA GLY A 134 -3.14 -13.52 -0.13
C GLY A 134 -2.48 -12.92 -1.37
N PHE A 135 -3.17 -12.93 -2.51
CA PHE A 135 -2.67 -12.37 -3.77
C PHE A 135 -2.46 -10.85 -3.66
N PHE A 136 -3.44 -10.11 -3.11
CA PHE A 136 -3.32 -8.66 -2.90
C PHE A 136 -2.19 -8.29 -1.94
N ALA A 137 -2.05 -9.02 -0.83
CA ALA A 137 -0.95 -8.81 0.12
C ALA A 137 0.40 -9.08 -0.54
N ALA A 138 0.52 -10.15 -1.31
CA ALA A 138 1.76 -10.53 -1.99
C ALA A 138 2.18 -9.49 -3.03
N MET A 139 1.23 -8.95 -3.82
CA MET A 139 1.49 -7.84 -4.74
C MET A 139 1.90 -6.56 -4.01
N ASN A 140 1.19 -6.21 -2.93
CA ASN A 140 1.49 -5.01 -2.14
C ASN A 140 2.89 -5.07 -1.54
N PHE A 141 3.26 -6.19 -0.91
CA PHE A 141 4.60 -6.40 -0.38
C PHE A 141 5.67 -6.25 -1.46
N THR A 142 5.45 -6.82 -2.65
CA THR A 142 6.39 -6.73 -3.76
C THR A 142 6.63 -5.26 -4.17
N VAL A 143 5.57 -4.50 -4.37
CA VAL A 143 5.70 -3.07 -4.74
C VAL A 143 6.29 -2.24 -3.58
N HIS A 144 5.93 -2.55 -2.34
CA HIS A 144 6.49 -1.89 -1.15
C HIS A 144 7.99 -2.17 -1.00
N THR A 145 8.48 -3.37 -1.32
CA THR A 145 9.92 -3.64 -1.38
C THR A 145 10.62 -2.65 -2.32
N PHE A 146 10.15 -2.52 -3.57
CA PHE A 146 10.76 -1.60 -4.52
C PHE A 146 10.64 -0.13 -4.10
N MET A 147 9.47 0.28 -3.60
CA MET A 147 9.23 1.66 -3.16
C MET A 147 10.13 2.04 -1.97
N TYR A 148 10.19 1.19 -0.93
CA TYR A 148 11.00 1.48 0.26
C TYR A 148 12.50 1.36 -0.01
N SER A 149 12.94 0.44 -0.88
CA SER A 149 14.33 0.42 -1.35
C SER A 149 14.68 1.72 -2.08
N TYR A 150 13.79 2.23 -2.94
CA TYR A 150 13.97 3.54 -3.57
C TYR A 150 14.06 4.67 -2.54
N TYR A 151 13.17 4.72 -1.55
CA TYR A 151 13.21 5.74 -0.49
C TYR A 151 14.46 5.65 0.39
N ALA A 152 14.91 4.45 0.72
CA ALA A 152 16.15 4.23 1.45
C ALA A 152 17.36 4.80 0.68
N MET A 153 17.49 4.50 -0.60
CA MET A 153 18.58 5.03 -1.45
C MET A 153 18.53 6.56 -1.52
N ARG A 154 17.34 7.14 -1.75
CA ARG A 154 17.15 8.60 -1.79
C ARG A 154 17.47 9.26 -0.46
N ALA A 155 17.08 8.66 0.67
CA ALA A 155 17.39 9.15 2.00
C ALA A 155 18.89 9.02 2.32
N ALA A 156 19.55 7.97 1.84
CA ALA A 156 21.00 7.78 1.93
C ALA A 156 21.78 8.79 1.06
N GLY A 157 21.08 9.58 0.23
CA GLY A 157 21.65 10.57 -0.69
C GLY A 157 22.44 9.93 -1.83
N VAL A 158 22.16 8.66 -2.12
CA VAL A 158 22.60 8.02 -3.35
C VAL A 158 21.88 8.69 -4.50
N TRP A 159 22.62 9.02 -5.56
CA TRP A 159 22.01 9.50 -6.78
C TRP A 159 21.24 8.35 -7.43
N VAL A 160 19.93 8.55 -7.60
CA VAL A 160 19.05 7.55 -8.21
C VAL A 160 18.53 8.13 -9.52
N PRO A 161 18.75 7.45 -10.67
CA PRO A 161 18.25 7.88 -11.96
C PRO A 161 16.73 8.09 -11.99
N ARG A 162 16.28 9.04 -12.81
CA ARG A 162 14.86 9.37 -12.98
C ARG A 162 14.02 8.17 -13.45
N TYR A 163 14.57 7.31 -14.31
CA TYR A 163 13.83 6.15 -14.82
C TYR A 163 13.43 5.15 -13.72
N ILE A 164 14.21 5.06 -12.64
CA ILE A 164 13.87 4.20 -11.50
C ILE A 164 12.65 4.76 -10.76
N ALA A 165 12.59 6.08 -10.55
CA ALA A 165 11.43 6.72 -9.93
C ALA A 165 10.16 6.52 -10.77
N ILE A 166 10.28 6.61 -12.10
CA ILE A 166 9.20 6.32 -13.05
C ILE A 166 8.77 4.85 -12.93
N ALA A 167 9.71 3.91 -12.91
CA ALA A 167 9.42 2.48 -12.79
C ALA A 167 8.69 2.14 -11.48
N VAL A 168 9.09 2.76 -10.36
CA VAL A 168 8.40 2.58 -9.06
C VAL A 168 6.97 3.13 -9.11
N THR A 169 6.76 4.33 -9.66
CA THR A 169 5.39 4.87 -9.77
C THR A 169 4.55 4.04 -10.75
N PHE A 170 5.16 3.54 -11.83
CA PHE A 170 4.49 2.68 -12.80
C PHE A 170 4.09 1.33 -12.20
N SER A 171 4.95 0.69 -11.39
CA SER A 171 4.60 -0.56 -10.72
C SER A 171 3.45 -0.39 -9.72
N GLN A 172 3.37 0.76 -9.05
CA GLN A 172 2.22 1.13 -8.20
C GLN A 172 0.92 1.26 -9.03
N ILE A 173 0.96 1.93 -10.18
CA ILE A 173 -0.21 2.05 -11.08
C ILE A 173 -0.64 0.66 -11.57
N LEU A 174 0.31 -0.16 -12.02
CA LEU A 174 0.04 -1.51 -12.50
C LEU A 174 -0.59 -2.37 -11.40
N GLN A 175 -0.12 -2.27 -10.15
CA GLN A 175 -0.74 -2.95 -9.01
C GLN A 175 -2.21 -2.54 -8.83
N MET A 176 -2.54 -1.25 -8.90
CA MET A 176 -3.93 -0.81 -8.76
C MET A 176 -4.81 -1.30 -9.92
N LEU A 177 -4.28 -1.28 -11.15
CA LEU A 177 -4.98 -1.78 -12.33
C LEU A 177 -5.27 -3.28 -12.22
N VAL A 178 -4.27 -4.08 -11.88
CA VAL A 178 -4.43 -5.52 -11.65
C VAL A 178 -5.44 -5.76 -10.53
N ALA A 179 -5.39 -4.96 -9.47
CA ALA A 179 -6.31 -5.12 -8.35
C ALA A 179 -7.78 -4.87 -8.72
N VAL A 180 -8.05 -3.82 -9.50
CA VAL A 180 -9.40 -3.53 -10.06
C VAL A 180 -9.88 -4.68 -10.93
N ILE A 181 -9.05 -5.16 -11.87
CA ILE A 181 -9.41 -6.27 -12.74
C ILE A 181 -9.73 -7.52 -11.92
N VAL A 182 -8.92 -7.84 -10.92
CA VAL A 182 -9.13 -9.03 -10.08
C VAL A 182 -10.39 -8.91 -9.23
N ASN A 183 -10.69 -7.74 -8.65
CA ASN A 183 -11.95 -7.53 -7.94
C ASN A 183 -13.17 -7.74 -8.84
N ILE A 184 -13.14 -7.24 -10.08
CA ILE A 184 -14.21 -7.45 -11.06
C ILE A 184 -14.36 -8.94 -11.38
N LEU A 185 -13.24 -9.66 -11.56
CA LEU A 185 -13.27 -11.10 -11.79
C LEU A 185 -13.84 -11.86 -10.60
N ILE A 186 -13.45 -11.50 -9.38
CA ILE A 186 -13.99 -12.06 -8.13
C ILE A 186 -15.50 -11.85 -8.07
N PHE A 187 -16.00 -10.67 -8.43
CA PHE A 187 -17.44 -10.38 -8.47
C PHE A 187 -18.20 -11.36 -9.34
N PHE A 188 -17.68 -11.72 -10.52
CA PHE A 188 -18.32 -12.68 -11.43
C PHE A 188 -18.07 -14.15 -11.10
N TRP A 189 -16.96 -14.47 -10.42
CA TRP A 189 -16.56 -15.86 -10.16
C TRP A 189 -17.05 -16.40 -8.82
N MET A 190 -17.45 -15.52 -7.90
CA MET A 190 -17.86 -15.91 -6.56
C MET A 190 -19.21 -16.63 -6.58
N GLU A 191 -19.29 -17.73 -5.83
CA GLU A 191 -20.52 -18.47 -5.64
C GLU A 191 -21.48 -17.70 -4.72
N HIS A 192 -22.79 -17.84 -4.96
CA HIS A 192 -23.84 -17.06 -4.30
C HIS A 192 -23.78 -17.10 -2.77
N GLU A 193 -23.41 -18.24 -2.17
CA GLU A 193 -23.36 -18.40 -0.71
C GLU A 193 -22.23 -17.60 -0.04
N VAL A 194 -21.07 -17.48 -0.70
CA VAL A 194 -19.91 -16.72 -0.18
C VAL A 194 -20.09 -15.22 -0.45
N PHE A 195 -20.81 -14.87 -1.51
CA PHE A 195 -21.07 -13.49 -1.93
C PHE A 195 -21.77 -12.65 -0.86
N HIS A 196 -22.78 -13.20 -0.19
CA HIS A 196 -23.54 -12.47 0.84
C HIS A 196 -22.68 -12.03 2.03
N THR A 197 -21.62 -12.76 2.34
CA THR A 197 -20.76 -12.46 3.49
C THR A 197 -19.67 -11.44 3.15
N CYS A 198 -19.18 -11.44 1.91
CA CYS A 198 -17.99 -10.65 1.53
C CYS A 198 -18.27 -9.50 0.55
N TRP A 199 -19.50 -9.34 0.05
CA TRP A 199 -19.88 -8.27 -0.90
C TRP A 199 -19.46 -6.88 -0.44
N SER A 200 -19.67 -6.56 0.84
CA SER A 200 -19.30 -5.25 1.39
C SER A 200 -17.78 -5.00 1.36
N SER A 201 -16.98 -6.04 1.61
CA SER A 201 -15.52 -5.99 1.53
C SER A 201 -15.05 -5.81 0.09
N LEU A 202 -15.66 -6.54 -0.85
CA LEU A 202 -15.35 -6.42 -2.28
C LEU A 202 -15.69 -5.04 -2.83
N LEU A 203 -16.86 -4.49 -2.49
CA LEU A 203 -17.26 -3.15 -2.93
C LEU A 203 -16.31 -2.09 -2.38
N PHE A 204 -15.93 -2.17 -1.10
CA PHE A 204 -14.99 -1.22 -0.51
C PHE A 204 -13.58 -1.37 -1.09
N SER A 205 -13.14 -2.60 -1.35
CA SER A 205 -11.91 -2.90 -2.11
C SER A 205 -11.91 -2.18 -3.44
N GLU A 206 -12.99 -2.31 -4.20
CA GLU A 206 -13.11 -1.79 -5.56
C GLU A 206 -13.08 -0.27 -5.58
N VAL A 207 -13.88 0.38 -4.74
CA VAL A 207 -13.90 1.84 -4.60
C VAL A 207 -12.52 2.36 -4.20
N MET A 208 -11.84 1.67 -3.27
CA MET A 208 -10.51 2.04 -2.81
C MET A 208 -9.45 1.91 -3.92
N TYR A 209 -9.42 0.80 -4.65
CA TYR A 209 -8.43 0.58 -5.72
C TYR A 209 -8.67 1.50 -6.93
N LEU A 210 -9.93 1.74 -7.30
CA LEU A 210 -10.28 2.72 -8.33
C LEU A 210 -9.85 4.14 -7.94
N SER A 211 -10.09 4.55 -6.69
CA SER A 211 -9.68 5.88 -6.23
C SER A 211 -8.15 6.03 -6.26
N TYR A 212 -7.40 4.99 -5.86
CA TYR A 212 -5.94 4.99 -5.96
C TYR A 212 -5.45 5.04 -7.39
N LEU A 213 -6.03 4.24 -8.29
CA LEU A 213 -5.65 4.24 -9.71
C LEU A 213 -5.76 5.65 -10.30
N VAL A 214 -6.89 6.34 -10.08
CA VAL A 214 -7.09 7.72 -10.54
C VAL A 214 -6.06 8.67 -9.93
N LEU A 215 -5.82 8.58 -8.62
CA LEU A 215 -4.89 9.47 -7.92
C LEU A 215 -3.43 9.26 -8.36
N PHE A 216 -3.00 8.01 -8.56
CA PHE A 216 -1.65 7.69 -9.03
C PHE A 216 -1.46 8.06 -10.50
N CYS A 217 -2.45 7.85 -11.36
CA CYS A 217 -2.41 8.33 -12.75
C CYS A 217 -2.31 9.86 -12.82
N ASN A 218 -3.10 10.58 -12.01
CA ASN A 218 -3.02 12.04 -11.90
C ASN A 218 -1.64 12.51 -11.37
N PHE A 219 -1.11 11.83 -10.36
CA PHE A 219 0.23 12.09 -9.83
C PHE A 219 1.31 11.88 -10.90
N PHE A 220 1.23 10.78 -11.66
CA PHE A 220 2.17 10.46 -12.73
C PHE A 220 2.12 11.50 -13.85
N TYR A 221 0.92 11.85 -14.30
CA TYR A 221 0.72 12.89 -15.32
C TYR A 221 1.36 14.22 -14.90
N LYS A 222 1.03 14.71 -13.70
CA LYS A 222 1.54 15.99 -13.19
C LYS A 222 3.05 15.99 -12.98
N THR A 223 3.60 14.89 -12.46
CA THR A 223 5.01 14.82 -12.07
C THR A 223 5.93 14.56 -13.25
N TYR A 224 5.56 13.62 -14.13
CA TYR A 224 6.45 13.12 -15.17
C TYR A 224 6.14 13.66 -16.56
N LEU A 225 4.86 13.85 -16.92
CA LEU A 225 4.47 14.26 -18.27
C LEU A 225 4.41 15.79 -18.41
N THR A 226 3.81 16.49 -17.44
CA THR A 226 3.73 17.96 -17.47
C THR A 226 5.10 18.61 -17.31
N THR A 227 5.92 18.10 -16.39
CA THR A 227 7.30 18.60 -16.18
C THR A 227 8.20 18.32 -17.38
N ALA A 228 8.02 17.19 -18.06
CA ALA A 228 8.79 16.87 -19.28
C ALA A 228 8.42 17.79 -20.45
N LYS A 229 7.15 18.22 -20.55
CA LYS A 229 6.73 19.21 -21.55
C LYS A 229 7.35 20.59 -21.33
N LYS A 230 7.46 21.05 -20.08
CA LYS A 230 8.13 22.34 -19.77
C LYS A 230 9.62 22.33 -20.16
N SER A 231 10.33 21.23 -19.86
CA SER A 231 11.76 21.08 -20.21
C SER A 231 12.06 20.95 -21.71
N LYS A 232 11.05 20.69 -22.56
CA LYS A 232 11.20 20.60 -24.02
C LYS A 232 10.72 21.85 -24.76
N GLY A 233 10.08 22.79 -24.06
CA GLY A 233 9.53 24.03 -24.62
C GLY A 233 10.28 25.30 -24.17
N GLU A 234 11.38 25.14 -23.45
CA GLU A 234 12.44 26.12 -23.18
C GLU A 234 13.66 25.73 -23.99
#